data_AF-A0A7J9AQX6-F1
#
_entry.id   AF-A0A7J9AQX6-F1
#
_cell.length_a   1.000
_cell.length_b   1.000
_cell.length_c   1.000
_cell.angle_alpha   90.00
_cell.angle_beta   90.00
_cell.angle_gamma   90.00
#
_symmetry.space_group_name_H-M   'P 1'
#
loop_
_entity.id
_entity.type
_entity.pdbx_description
1 polymer ?
#
loop_
_entity_poly.entity_id
_entity_poly.type
_entity_poly.pdbx_seq_one_letter_code
_entity_poly.pdbx_strand_id
1 'polypeptide(L)'
;MEIDPLPNGSGSNAATSPETAATTTAITVTSNTAPSSKLSHLTESLKLEHQFLRVPFEHFKKTIRTNHRTVEKEVSAVISSVTDVADSDEISKDDAILSLTSLVSRLQGIKRKLEEGSHAENLQAHRCRARLDHLDSADAENLSEWNNVRLKRILVDYMSRMSYYDSAMKLAESSNIQ
;
A
#
# COMPACT_ATOMS: atom_id res chain seq x y z
N MET A 1 -27.64 80.79 6.49
CA MET A 1 -26.96 80.90 7.79
C MET A 1 -27.72 80.02 8.75
N GLU A 2 -27.03 78.98 9.20
CA GLU A 2 -27.45 78.05 10.26
C GLU A 2 -27.86 78.80 11.52
N ILE A 3 -28.89 78.32 12.24
CA ILE A 3 -28.85 78.05 13.69
C ILE A 3 -29.96 77.02 14.04
N ASP A 4 -29.57 75.90 14.63
CA ASP A 4 -30.42 74.82 15.21
C ASP A 4 -31.04 75.28 16.56
N PRO A 5 -32.10 74.66 17.16
CA PRO A 5 -31.91 73.37 17.88
C PRO A 5 -33.15 72.42 18.05
N LEU A 6 -32.84 71.18 18.43
CA LEU A 6 -33.71 70.06 18.90
C LEU A 6 -34.74 70.42 20.00
N PRO A 7 -35.80 69.60 20.18
CA PRO A 7 -35.79 68.72 21.36
C PRO A 7 -36.47 67.33 21.19
N ASN A 8 -35.76 66.33 21.75
CA ASN A 8 -36.19 65.25 22.66
C ASN A 8 -37.70 64.93 22.82
N GLY A 9 -38.06 63.63 22.70
CA GLY A 9 -39.39 63.14 23.02
C GLY A 9 -39.50 61.62 23.02
N SER A 10 -39.31 61.04 24.20
CA SER A 10 -39.39 59.65 24.63
C SER A 10 -40.55 58.81 24.09
N GLY A 11 -40.37 57.49 24.01
CA GLY A 11 -41.49 56.55 24.10
C GLY A 11 -41.24 55.18 23.49
N SER A 12 -40.54 54.33 24.22
CA SER A 12 -40.53 52.87 24.00
C SER A 12 -41.94 52.30 23.89
N ASN A 13 -42.15 51.34 22.98
CA ASN A 13 -42.88 50.13 23.32
C ASN A 13 -42.56 48.98 22.36
N ALA A 14 -42.57 47.81 22.97
CA ALA A 14 -41.97 46.57 22.54
C ALA A 14 -42.80 45.79 21.51
N ALA A 15 -42.13 44.76 20.99
CA ALA A 15 -42.63 43.40 20.76
C ALA A 15 -42.81 42.96 19.29
N THR A 16 -41.90 42.04 18.93
CA THR A 16 -42.13 40.75 18.23
C THR A 16 -42.71 40.70 16.81
N SER A 17 -41.90 40.07 15.94
CA SER A 17 -42.13 39.55 14.59
C SER A 17 -43.43 38.70 14.44
N PRO A 18 -43.95 38.43 13.21
CA PRO A 18 -43.33 37.45 12.30
C PRO A 18 -43.45 37.73 10.77
N GLU A 19 -42.60 37.00 10.03
CA GLU A 19 -42.65 36.51 8.63
C GLU A 19 -43.55 37.18 7.56
N THR A 20 -43.00 37.40 6.35
CA THR A 20 -43.40 36.68 5.10
C THR A 20 -42.56 37.11 3.88
N ALA A 21 -41.94 36.10 3.23
CA ALA A 21 -41.54 35.89 1.83
C ALA A 21 -41.24 37.06 0.85
N ALA A 22 -40.08 36.98 0.19
CA ALA A 22 -39.94 37.24 -1.26
C ALA A 22 -38.64 36.64 -1.87
N THR A 23 -38.86 35.70 -2.79
CA THR A 23 -38.19 35.57 -4.10
C THR A 23 -36.72 35.12 -4.19
N THR A 24 -36.61 33.82 -4.47
CA THR A 24 -35.65 33.12 -5.32
C THR A 24 -34.91 33.98 -6.34
N THR A 25 -33.58 34.11 -6.17
CA THR A 25 -32.65 34.27 -7.29
C THR A 25 -31.69 33.09 -7.24
N ALA A 26 -31.97 32.07 -8.06
CA ALA A 26 -31.06 30.97 -8.30
C ALA A 26 -29.81 31.52 -9.01
N ILE A 27 -28.72 31.66 -8.28
CA ILE A 27 -27.40 31.86 -8.89
C ILE A 27 -26.96 30.49 -9.40
N THR A 28 -27.23 30.23 -10.68
CA THR A 28 -26.58 29.16 -11.42
C THR A 28 -25.11 29.54 -11.56
N VAL A 29 -24.29 29.19 -10.56
CA VAL A 29 -22.84 29.17 -10.71
C VAL A 29 -22.49 28.05 -11.68
N THR A 30 -22.40 28.39 -12.96
CA THR A 30 -21.78 27.55 -13.97
C THR A 30 -20.33 27.30 -13.56
N SER A 31 -20.10 26.12 -12.99
CA SER A 31 -18.85 25.63 -12.44
C SER A 31 -17.84 25.30 -13.53
N ASN A 32 -17.17 26.29 -14.09
CA ASN A 32 -16.08 26.06 -15.06
C ASN A 32 -14.69 25.95 -14.39
N THR A 33 -14.61 26.03 -13.06
CA THR A 33 -13.33 26.02 -12.29
C THR A 33 -13.02 24.66 -11.63
N ALA A 34 -14.01 23.77 -11.50
CA ALA A 34 -13.88 22.48 -10.83
C ALA A 34 -12.93 21.45 -11.50
N PRO A 35 -12.84 21.32 -12.84
CA PRO A 35 -11.94 20.33 -13.44
C PRO A 35 -10.47 20.71 -13.25
N SER A 36 -10.15 22.01 -13.29
CA SER A 36 -8.78 22.50 -13.09
C SER A 36 -8.27 22.26 -11.67
N SER A 37 -9.13 22.37 -10.65
CA SER A 37 -8.73 22.18 -9.26
C SER A 37 -8.58 20.69 -8.87
N LYS A 38 -9.40 19.81 -9.45
CA LYS A 38 -9.24 18.35 -9.30
C LYS A 38 -7.92 17.88 -9.92
N LEU A 39 -7.59 18.39 -11.12
CA LEU A 39 -6.34 18.05 -11.80
C LEU A 39 -5.11 18.54 -11.03
N SER A 40 -5.16 19.74 -10.45
CA SER A 40 -4.05 20.23 -9.60
C SER A 40 -3.88 19.37 -8.35
N HIS A 41 -4.97 19.01 -7.68
CA HIS A 41 -4.93 18.14 -6.51
C HIS A 41 -4.41 16.72 -6.84
N LEU A 42 -4.83 16.16 -7.97
CA LEU A 42 -4.30 14.88 -8.47
C LEU A 42 -2.79 14.98 -8.70
N THR A 43 -2.33 16.04 -9.36
CA THR A 43 -0.91 16.29 -9.62
C THR A 43 -0.09 16.37 -8.32
N GLU A 44 -0.62 17.06 -7.30
CA GLU A 44 0.02 17.13 -5.98
C GLU A 44 0.06 15.77 -5.28
N SER A 45 -1.02 15.00 -5.37
CA SER A 45 -1.09 13.65 -4.78
C SER A 45 -0.10 12.70 -5.44
N LEU A 46 0.04 12.77 -6.77
CA LEU A 46 0.98 11.93 -7.54
C LEU A 46 2.45 12.16 -7.15
N LYS A 47 2.82 13.40 -6.78
CA LYS A 47 4.18 13.71 -6.30
C LYS A 47 4.57 12.94 -5.05
N LEU A 48 3.59 12.46 -4.28
CA LEU A 48 3.80 11.73 -3.03
C LEU A 48 3.83 10.21 -3.22
N GLU A 49 3.52 9.70 -4.41
CA GLU A 49 3.36 8.25 -4.66
C GLU A 49 4.66 7.46 -4.61
N HIS A 50 5.79 8.11 -4.86
CA HIS A 50 7.10 7.47 -4.87
C HIS A 50 7.39 6.69 -3.58
N GLN A 51 7.01 7.23 -2.41
CA GLN A 51 7.26 6.54 -1.13
C GLN A 51 6.44 5.25 -0.98
N PHE A 52 5.23 5.20 -1.55
CA PHE A 52 4.40 4.01 -1.53
C PHE A 52 4.89 2.92 -2.48
N LEU A 53 5.62 3.27 -3.54
CA LEU A 53 6.23 2.29 -4.45
C LEU A 53 7.57 1.76 -3.96
N ARG A 54 8.37 2.62 -3.32
CA ARG A 54 9.74 2.26 -2.91
C ARG A 54 9.77 1.15 -1.87
N VAL A 55 8.92 1.21 -0.84
CA VAL A 55 8.98 0.26 0.28
C VAL A 55 8.69 -1.20 -0.14
N PRO A 56 7.64 -1.50 -0.93
CA PRO A 56 7.40 -2.84 -1.47
C PRO A 56 8.49 -3.31 -2.39
N PHE A 57 9.02 -2.42 -3.23
CA PHE A 57 10.09 -2.77 -4.15
C PHE A 57 11.37 -3.19 -3.40
N GLU A 58 11.72 -2.47 -2.32
CA GLU A 58 12.84 -2.89 -1.48
C GLU A 58 12.56 -4.20 -0.72
N HIS A 59 11.32 -4.45 -0.30
CA HIS A 59 10.93 -5.75 0.25
C HIS A 59 11.07 -6.87 -0.77
N PHE A 60 10.59 -6.67 -1.99
CA PHE A 60 10.72 -7.64 -3.08
C PHE A 60 12.19 -7.96 -3.37
N LYS A 61 13.02 -6.94 -3.52
CA LYS A 61 14.48 -7.11 -3.70
C LYS A 61 15.13 -7.83 -2.52
N LYS A 62 14.72 -7.53 -1.28
CA LYS A 62 15.23 -8.21 -0.08
C LYS A 62 14.84 -9.69 -0.08
N THR A 63 13.60 -10.01 -0.42
CA THR A 63 13.10 -11.39 -0.52
C THR A 63 13.88 -12.18 -1.56
N ILE A 64 14.00 -11.66 -2.80
CA ILE A 64 14.77 -12.34 -3.87
C ILE A 64 16.21 -12.60 -3.42
N ARG A 65 16.90 -11.60 -2.87
CA ARG A 65 18.30 -11.77 -2.43
C ARG A 65 18.44 -12.82 -1.32
N THR A 66 17.49 -12.86 -0.38
CA THR A 66 17.51 -13.80 0.74
C THR A 66 17.24 -15.23 0.27
N ASN A 67 16.26 -15.40 -0.62
CA ASN A 67 15.91 -16.68 -1.21
C ASN A 67 17.06 -17.21 -2.08
N HIS A 68 17.61 -16.36 -2.95
CA HIS A 68 18.76 -16.71 -3.79
C HIS A 68 19.95 -17.20 -2.96
N ARG A 69 20.35 -16.44 -1.92
CA ARG A 69 21.46 -16.83 -1.04
C ARG A 69 21.21 -18.15 -0.31
N THR A 70 19.96 -18.39 0.09
CA THR A 70 19.56 -19.65 0.72
C THR A 70 19.71 -20.81 -0.26
N VAL A 71 19.18 -20.66 -1.48
CA VAL A 71 19.26 -21.69 -2.52
C VAL A 71 20.71 -21.97 -2.91
N GLU A 72 21.53 -20.94 -3.14
CA GLU A 72 22.95 -21.11 -3.48
C GLU A 72 23.72 -21.88 -2.40
N LYS A 73 23.48 -21.60 -1.12
CA LYS A 73 24.11 -22.32 -0.01
C LYS A 73 23.73 -23.80 -0.03
N GLU A 74 22.45 -24.10 -0.23
CA GLU A 74 21.97 -25.48 -0.22
C GLU A 74 22.44 -26.26 -1.44
N VAL A 75 22.43 -25.63 -2.63
CA VAL A 75 22.97 -26.21 -3.87
C VAL A 75 24.47 -26.48 -3.73
N SER A 76 25.24 -25.52 -3.21
CA SER A 76 26.68 -25.69 -3.01
C SER A 76 27.01 -26.88 -2.12
N ALA A 77 26.27 -27.06 -1.03
CA ALA A 77 26.53 -28.18 -0.15
C ALA A 77 25.93 -29.51 -0.67
N VAL A 78 24.98 -29.51 -1.63
CA VAL A 78 24.60 -30.72 -2.38
C VAL A 78 25.76 -31.14 -3.27
N ILE A 79 26.32 -30.18 -4.02
CA ILE A 79 27.46 -30.42 -4.90
C ILE A 79 28.63 -30.97 -4.09
N SER A 80 28.97 -30.35 -2.96
CA SER A 80 30.00 -30.86 -2.03
C SER A 80 29.73 -32.30 -1.61
N SER A 81 28.50 -32.61 -1.15
CA SER A 81 28.17 -33.98 -0.73
C SER A 81 28.27 -35.01 -1.86
N VAL A 82 28.02 -34.60 -3.11
CA VAL A 82 28.16 -35.48 -4.28
C VAL A 82 29.64 -35.68 -4.61
N THR A 83 30.46 -34.62 -4.54
CA THR A 83 31.91 -34.70 -4.74
C THR A 83 32.57 -35.58 -3.69
N ASP A 84 32.24 -35.42 -2.40
CA ASP A 84 32.79 -36.23 -1.32
C ASP A 84 32.52 -37.74 -1.51
N VAL A 85 31.33 -38.07 -2.02
CA VAL A 85 30.95 -39.46 -2.32
C VAL A 85 31.63 -39.98 -3.60
N ALA A 86 31.82 -39.12 -4.60
CA ALA A 86 32.52 -39.47 -5.84
C ALA A 86 34.02 -39.70 -5.64
N ASP A 87 34.63 -38.99 -4.70
CA ASP A 87 36.06 -39.10 -4.36
C ASP A 87 36.36 -40.26 -3.39
N SER A 88 35.32 -40.97 -2.91
CA SER A 88 35.47 -42.11 -2.01
C SER A 88 35.74 -43.41 -2.78
N ASP A 89 37.01 -43.87 -2.76
CA ASP A 89 37.49 -45.05 -3.52
C ASP A 89 36.88 -46.39 -3.05
N GLU A 90 36.52 -46.52 -1.77
CA GLU A 90 35.87 -47.71 -1.20
C GLU A 90 34.65 -47.31 -0.37
N ILE A 91 33.46 -47.28 -1.00
CA ILE A 91 32.20 -47.10 -0.30
C ILE A 91 31.50 -48.46 -0.10
N SER A 92 31.21 -48.81 1.14
CA SER A 92 30.37 -49.98 1.44
C SER A 92 28.99 -49.80 0.80
N LYS A 93 28.33 -50.90 0.43
CA LYS A 93 26.97 -50.87 -0.10
C LYS A 93 26.00 -50.17 0.86
N ASP A 94 26.13 -50.43 2.16
CA ASP A 94 25.28 -49.82 3.18
C ASP A 94 25.53 -48.31 3.28
N ASP A 95 26.79 -47.88 3.24
CA ASP A 95 27.18 -46.46 3.24
C ASP A 95 26.71 -45.73 1.98
N ALA A 96 26.73 -46.39 0.83
CA ALA A 96 26.21 -45.85 -0.42
C ALA A 96 24.69 -45.64 -0.36
N ILE A 97 23.94 -46.58 0.24
CA ILE A 97 22.50 -46.45 0.44
C ILE A 97 22.18 -45.31 1.41
N LEU A 98 22.94 -45.19 2.51
CA LEU A 98 22.79 -44.10 3.48
C LEU A 98 23.08 -42.73 2.85
N SER A 99 24.17 -42.63 2.08
CA SER A 99 24.55 -41.43 1.33
C SER A 99 23.45 -41.00 0.35
N LEU A 100 22.96 -41.94 -0.47
CA LEU A 100 21.88 -41.66 -1.42
C LEU A 100 20.59 -41.23 -0.71
N THR A 101 20.23 -41.88 0.40
CA THR A 101 19.05 -41.53 1.20
C THR A 101 19.16 -40.11 1.79
N SER A 102 20.35 -39.75 2.28
CA SER A 102 20.66 -38.41 2.77
C SER A 102 20.55 -37.37 1.64
N LEU A 103 21.12 -37.67 0.48
CA LEU A 103 21.06 -36.80 -0.70
C LEU A 103 19.61 -36.58 -1.18
N VAL A 104 18.80 -37.63 -1.24
CA VAL A 104 17.37 -37.55 -1.59
C VAL A 104 16.63 -36.64 -0.59
N SER A 105 16.85 -36.84 0.71
CA SER A 105 16.22 -36.03 1.76
C SER A 105 16.60 -34.56 1.63
N ARG A 106 17.86 -34.29 1.30
CA ARG A 106 18.40 -32.95 1.10
C ARG A 106 17.83 -32.27 -0.16
N LEU A 107 17.72 -33.00 -1.27
CA LEU A 107 17.10 -32.53 -2.50
C LEU A 107 15.61 -32.22 -2.31
N GLN A 108 14.89 -33.05 -1.56
CA GLN A 108 13.50 -32.77 -1.18
C GLN A 108 13.40 -31.50 -0.31
N GLY A 109 14.35 -31.30 0.61
CA GLY A 109 14.46 -30.07 1.39
C GLY A 109 14.67 -28.82 0.52
N ILE A 110 15.53 -28.89 -0.49
CA ILE A 110 15.76 -27.79 -1.44
C ILE A 110 14.50 -27.51 -2.26
N LYS A 111 13.83 -28.55 -2.77
CA LYS A 111 12.58 -28.41 -3.50
C LYS A 111 11.56 -27.61 -2.68
N ARG A 112 11.35 -27.99 -1.41
CA ARG A 112 10.44 -27.27 -0.52
C ARG A 112 10.86 -25.80 -0.33
N LYS A 113 12.15 -25.54 -0.07
CA LYS A 113 12.67 -24.17 0.09
C LYS A 113 12.48 -23.32 -1.16
N LEU A 114 12.60 -23.92 -2.34
CA LEU A 114 12.40 -23.23 -3.62
C LEU A 114 10.92 -22.89 -3.85
N GLU A 115 10.02 -23.81 -3.51
CA GLU A 115 8.57 -23.58 -3.58
C GLU A 115 8.13 -22.47 -2.61
N GLU A 116 8.59 -22.52 -1.36
CA GLU A 116 8.35 -21.49 -0.34
C GLU A 116 8.92 -20.13 -0.78
N GLY A 117 10.15 -20.10 -1.29
CA GLY A 117 10.81 -18.90 -1.80
C GLY A 117 10.06 -18.29 -2.98
N SER A 118 9.67 -19.12 -3.96
CA SER A 118 8.87 -18.72 -5.11
C SER A 118 7.52 -18.12 -4.68
N HIS A 119 6.83 -18.75 -3.72
CA HIS A 119 5.59 -18.21 -3.19
C HIS A 119 5.79 -16.84 -2.53
N ALA A 120 6.84 -16.68 -1.72
CA ALA A 120 7.17 -15.41 -1.07
C ALA A 120 7.51 -14.30 -2.08
N GLU A 121 8.26 -14.63 -3.15
CA GLU A 121 8.58 -13.69 -4.23
C GLU A 121 7.35 -13.28 -5.03
N ASN A 122 6.52 -14.24 -5.42
CA ASN A 122 5.26 -13.98 -6.11
C ASN A 122 4.33 -13.09 -5.29
N LEU A 123 4.26 -13.31 -3.98
CA LEU A 123 3.49 -12.44 -3.08
C LEU A 123 4.02 -11.00 -3.12
N GLN A 124 5.33 -10.78 -2.96
CA GLN A 124 5.89 -9.42 -3.03
C GLN A 124 5.72 -8.78 -4.41
N ALA A 125 5.85 -9.55 -5.50
CA ALA A 125 5.61 -9.09 -6.85
C ALA A 125 4.15 -8.68 -7.07
N HIS A 126 3.20 -9.46 -6.55
CA HIS A 126 1.77 -9.13 -6.57
C HIS A 126 1.50 -7.79 -5.86
N ARG A 127 2.07 -7.58 -4.67
CA ARG A 127 1.93 -6.30 -3.93
C ARG A 127 2.48 -5.12 -4.70
N CYS A 128 3.60 -5.29 -5.42
CA CYS A 128 4.14 -4.25 -6.29
C CYS A 128 3.18 -3.95 -7.44
N ARG A 129 2.65 -4.99 -8.09
CA ARG A 129 1.70 -4.86 -9.20
C ARG A 129 0.41 -4.17 -8.79
N ALA A 130 -0.21 -4.57 -7.68
CA ALA A 130 -1.42 -3.93 -7.15
C ALA A 130 -1.25 -2.42 -6.87
N ARG A 131 -0.03 -1.98 -6.53
CA ARG A 131 0.28 -0.56 -6.36
C ARG A 131 0.48 0.17 -7.69
N LEU A 132 1.12 -0.47 -8.66
CA LEU A 132 1.26 0.08 -10.01
C LEU A 132 -0.10 0.18 -10.72
N ASP A 133 -0.93 -0.85 -10.64
CA ASP A 133 -2.27 -0.86 -11.25
C ASP A 133 -3.15 0.25 -10.65
N HIS A 134 -3.08 0.45 -9.32
CA HIS A 134 -3.77 1.57 -8.67
C HIS A 134 -3.20 2.93 -9.09
N LEU A 135 -1.89 3.05 -9.27
CA LEU A 135 -1.29 4.29 -9.76
C LEU A 135 -1.71 4.60 -11.21
N ASP A 136 -1.80 3.57 -12.06
CA ASP A 136 -2.23 3.69 -13.46
C ASP A 136 -3.72 4.08 -13.58
N SER A 137 -4.54 3.68 -12.60
CA SER A 137 -5.95 4.07 -12.50
C SER A 137 -6.20 5.52 -12.06
N ALA A 138 -5.15 6.33 -11.86
CA ALA A 138 -5.25 7.68 -11.36
C ALA A 138 -5.88 8.63 -12.39
N ASP A 139 -7.08 9.12 -12.10
CA ASP A 139 -7.83 10.02 -12.98
C ASP A 139 -8.56 11.11 -12.17
N ALA A 140 -8.75 12.28 -12.78
CA ALA A 140 -9.47 13.41 -12.20
C ALA A 140 -10.97 13.09 -11.98
N GLU A 141 -11.54 12.21 -12.81
CA GLU A 141 -12.92 11.74 -12.66
C GLU A 141 -13.06 10.79 -11.46
N ASN A 142 -12.09 9.88 -11.26
CA ASN A 142 -12.09 8.92 -10.15
C ASN A 142 -11.26 9.35 -8.91
N LEU A 143 -11.01 10.66 -8.76
CA LEU A 143 -10.08 11.16 -7.75
C LEU A 143 -10.49 10.80 -6.32
N SER A 144 -11.79 10.66 -6.03
CA SER A 144 -12.28 10.36 -4.69
C SER A 144 -11.98 8.91 -4.28
N GLU A 145 -12.29 7.93 -5.13
CA GLU A 145 -12.02 6.52 -4.84
C GLU A 145 -10.53 6.24 -4.84
N TRP A 146 -9.80 6.84 -5.78
CA TRP A 146 -8.35 6.74 -5.85
C TRP A 146 -7.69 7.25 -4.55
N ASN A 147 -8.15 8.40 -4.04
CA ASN A 147 -7.69 8.94 -2.76
C ASN A 147 -8.12 8.08 -1.56
N ASN A 148 -9.29 7.43 -1.62
CA ASN A 148 -9.74 6.53 -0.56
C ASN A 148 -8.79 5.32 -0.41
N VAL A 149 -8.42 4.69 -1.53
CA VAL A 149 -7.43 3.59 -1.55
C VAL A 149 -6.07 4.07 -1.05
N ARG A 150 -5.62 5.24 -1.50
CA ARG A 150 -4.38 5.87 -1.04
C ARG A 150 -4.38 6.12 0.47
N LEU A 151 -5.47 6.67 1.01
CA LEU A 151 -5.63 6.92 2.44
C LEU A 151 -5.59 5.62 3.25
N LYS A 152 -6.27 4.56 2.78
CA LYS A 152 -6.22 3.25 3.44
C LYS A 152 -4.79 2.71 3.49
N ARG A 153 -4.00 2.87 2.43
CA ARG A 153 -2.56 2.49 2.43
C ARG A 153 -1.75 3.29 3.44
N ILE A 154 -1.99 4.60 3.55
CA ILE A 154 -1.37 5.45 4.58
C ILE A 154 -1.73 4.96 5.98
N LEU A 155 -3.01 4.64 6.20
CA LEU A 155 -3.50 4.19 7.49
C LEU A 155 -2.90 2.83 7.88
N VAL A 156 -2.79 1.89 6.94
CA VAL A 156 -2.09 0.60 7.15
C VAL A 156 -0.62 0.82 7.55
N ASP A 157 0.11 1.72 6.88
CA ASP A 157 1.49 2.05 7.24
C ASP A 157 1.59 2.67 8.64
N TYR A 158 0.70 3.62 8.95
CA TYR A 158 0.61 4.23 10.28
C TYR A 158 0.36 3.18 11.37
N MET A 159 -0.65 2.33 11.19
CA MET A 159 -1.02 1.29 12.15
C MET A 159 0.12 0.29 12.35
N SER A 160 0.84 -0.06 11.28
CA SER A 160 2.01 -0.94 11.36
C SER A 160 3.15 -0.32 12.18
N ARG A 161 3.41 0.99 12.03
CA ARG A 161 4.42 1.73 12.83
C ARG A 161 4.02 1.87 14.30
N MET A 162 2.72 2.00 14.56
CA MET A 162 2.17 2.10 15.92
C MET A 162 1.93 0.73 16.57
N SER A 163 2.40 -0.36 15.96
CA SER A 163 2.24 -1.75 16.44
C SER A 163 0.80 -2.27 16.51
N TYR A 164 -0.12 -1.65 15.77
CA TYR A 164 -1.49 -2.13 15.59
C TYR A 164 -1.58 -3.14 14.42
N TYR A 165 -0.79 -4.21 14.48
CA TYR A 165 -0.62 -5.15 13.37
C TYR A 165 -1.92 -5.86 12.95
N ASP A 166 -2.71 -6.33 13.91
CA ASP A 166 -3.96 -7.05 13.63
C ASP A 166 -4.96 -6.17 12.89
N SER A 167 -5.09 -4.92 13.34
CA SER A 167 -5.99 -3.95 12.73
C SER A 167 -5.48 -3.52 11.36
N ALA A 168 -4.16 -3.35 11.18
CA ALA A 168 -3.54 -3.05 9.89
C ALA A 168 -3.79 -4.18 8.88
N MET A 169 -3.64 -5.43 9.32
CA MET A 169 -3.90 -6.63 8.53
C MET A 169 -5.37 -6.71 8.10
N LYS A 170 -6.31 -6.56 9.03
CA LYS A 170 -7.75 -6.57 8.73
C LYS A 170 -8.16 -5.47 7.76
N LEU A 171 -7.60 -4.26 7.89
CA LEU A 171 -7.88 -3.17 6.96
C LEU A 171 -7.34 -3.48 5.56
N ALA A 172 -6.12 -4.04 5.47
CA ALA A 172 -5.52 -4.41 4.20
C ALA A 172 -6.32 -5.51 3.46
N GLU A 173 -6.80 -6.50 4.20
CA GLU A 173 -7.62 -7.61 3.69
C GLU A 173 -9.01 -7.14 3.25
N SER A 174 -9.75 -6.47 4.14
CA SER A 174 -11.10 -5.99 3.85
C SER A 174 -11.16 -4.97 2.71
N SER A 175 -10.07 -4.23 2.49
CA SER A 175 -9.97 -3.25 1.41
C SER A 175 -9.29 -3.79 0.16
N ASN A 176 -8.82 -5.05 0.16
CA ASN A 176 -8.07 -5.67 -0.94
C ASN A 176 -6.88 -4.82 -1.42
N ILE A 177 -6.09 -4.29 -0.49
CA ILE A 177 -4.94 -3.39 -0.77
C ILE A 177 -3.59 -4.00 -0.37
N GLN A 178 -3.51 -5.33 -0.23
CA GLN A 178 -2.30 -6.03 0.16
C GLN A 178 -1.16 -5.88 -0.86
#